data_AF-A0A356SG19-F1
#
_entry.id   AF-A0A356SG19-F1
#
_cell.length_a   1.000
_cell.length_b   1.000
_cell.length_c   1.000
_cell.angle_alpha   90.00
_cell.angle_beta   90.00
_cell.angle_gamma   90.00
#
_symmetry.space_group_name_H-M   'P 1'
#
loop_
_entity.id
_entity.type
_entity.pdbx_description
1 polymer ?
#
loop_
_entity_poly.entity_id
_entity_poly.type
_entity_poly.pdbx_seq_one_letter_code
_entity_poly.pdbx_strand_id
1 'polypeptide(L)' 'IATALACCDRIGCKLNVYIDLTEAHGYRYHSGLVFALYAKELGTAIAKGGRYDGVGEVFG' A
#
# COMPACT_ATOMS: atom_id res chain seq x y z
N ILE A 1 -3.05 10.13 -2.82
CA ILE A 1 -2.10 9.85 -3.93
C ILE A 1 -0.93 10.82 -3.90
N ALA A 2 -1.16 12.14 -4.00
CA ALA A 2 -0.09 13.15 -3.92
C ALA A 2 0.81 13.01 -2.67
N THR A 3 0.23 12.79 -1.50
CA THR A 3 0.98 12.58 -0.24
C THR A 3 1.85 11.33 -0.26
N ALA A 4 1.41 10.25 -0.91
CA ALA A 4 2.18 9.01 -0.99
C ALA A 4 3.39 9.18 -1.91
N LEU A 5 3.21 9.84 -3.06
CA LEU A 5 4.30 10.18 -3.97
C LEU A 5 5.33 11.11 -3.30
N ALA A 6 4.87 12.13 -2.58
CA ALA A 6 5.75 13.03 -1.84
C ALA A 6 6.58 12.32 -0.76
N CYS A 7 6.04 11.27 -0.14
CA CYS A 7 6.79 10.42 0.79
C CYS A 7 7.94 9.68 0.08
N CYS A 8 7.69 9.11 -1.10
CA CYS A 8 8.72 8.43 -1.88
C CYS A 8 9.88 9.38 -2.26
N ASP A 9 9.55 10.60 -2.69
CA ASP A 9 10.56 11.63 -3.01
C ASP A 9 11.39 12.01 -1.78
N ARG A 10 10.73 12.17 -0.61
CA ARG A 10 11.39 12.55 0.64
C ARG A 10 12.35 11.47 1.18
N ILE A 11 12.09 10.20 0.89
CA ILE A 11 12.93 9.07 1.32
C ILE A 11 14.12 8.87 0.35
N GLY A 12 14.16 9.59 -0.78
CA GLY A 12 15.23 9.49 -1.78
C GLY A 12 15.20 8.20 -2.60
N CYS A 13 14.15 7.39 -2.44
CA CYS A 13 13.95 6.16 -3.19
C CYS A 13 13.23 6.46 -4.51
N LYS A 14 13.95 6.36 -5.62
CA LYS A 14 13.34 6.37 -6.96
C LYS A 14 12.57 5.08 -7.18
N LEU A 15 11.26 5.12 -7.00
CA LEU A 15 10.35 3.99 -7.21
C LEU A 15 9.48 4.26 -8.43
N ASN A 16 9.27 3.23 -9.26
CA ASN A 16 8.23 3.28 -10.28
C ASN A 16 6.89 3.03 -9.62
N VAL A 17 6.01 4.03 -9.63
CA VAL A 17 4.70 3.97 -8.99
C VAL A 17 3.63 3.76 -10.04
N TYR A 18 2.80 2.73 -9.83
CA TYR A 18 1.61 2.44 -10.63
C TYR A 18 0.37 2.61 -9.76
N ILE A 19 -0.68 3.19 -10.32
CA ILE A 19 -1.97 3.35 -9.65
C ILE A 19 -2.90 2.28 -10.19
N ASP A 20 -3.20 1.29 -9.37
CA ASP A 20 -4.18 0.26 -9.66
C ASP A 20 -5.51 0.62 -8.97
N LEU A 21 -6.54 0.90 -9.78
CA LEU A 21 -7.90 1.18 -9.29
C LEU A 21 -8.76 -0.09 -9.17
N THR A 22 -8.20 -1.24 -9.51
CA THR A 22 -8.90 -2.53 -9.57
C THR A 22 -8.59 -3.45 -8.40
N GLU A 23 -7.72 -3.03 -7.46
CA GLU A 23 -7.43 -3.80 -6.24
C GLU A 23 -8.72 -4.06 -5.47
N ALA A 24 -9.21 -5.30 -5.57
CA ALA A 24 -10.44 -5.73 -4.92
C ALA A 24 -10.13 -6.03 -3.45
N HIS A 25 -10.79 -5.30 -2.54
CA HIS A 25 -10.61 -5.47 -1.10
C HIS A 25 -11.05 -6.86 -0.61
N GLY A 26 -10.18 -7.86 -0.73
CA GLY A 26 -10.34 -9.15 -0.08
C GLY A 26 -10.40 -8.93 1.42
N TYR A 27 -11.58 -9.14 2.01
CA TYR A 27 -11.90 -9.06 3.45
C TYR A 27 -12.17 -7.67 4.08
N ARG A 28 -12.15 -6.55 3.34
CA ARG A 28 -12.57 -5.20 3.85
C ARG A 28 -11.86 -4.70 5.14
N TYR A 29 -10.71 -5.26 5.55
CA TYR A 29 -9.97 -4.77 6.72
C TYR A 29 -9.23 -3.45 6.46
N HIS A 30 -9.05 -3.07 5.19
CA HIS A 30 -8.44 -1.81 4.82
C HIS A 30 -9.46 -0.68 4.83
N SER A 31 -9.16 0.39 5.56
CA SER A 31 -10.02 1.58 5.69
C SER A 31 -9.67 2.70 4.69
N GLY A 32 -8.72 2.47 3.78
CA GLY A 32 -8.27 3.50 2.85
C GLY A 32 -7.18 3.02 1.89
N LEU A 33 -6.15 3.85 1.71
CA LEU A 33 -5.06 3.58 0.78
C LEU A 33 -4.41 2.23 1.08
N VAL A 34 -4.20 1.44 0.02
CA VAL A 34 -3.45 0.18 0.03
C VAL A 34 -2.29 0.27 -0.95
N PHE A 35 -1.28 -0.56 -0.73
CA PHE A 35 -0.13 -0.69 -1.63
C PHE A 35 0.41 -2.11 -1.65
N ALA A 36 1.04 -2.46 -2.76
CA ALA A 36 1.84 -3.66 -2.91
C ALA A 36 3.18 -3.30 -3.56
N LEU A 37 4.26 -3.89 -3.06
CA LEU A 37 5.60 -3.73 -3.60
C LEU A 37 6.00 -5.00 -4.33
N TYR A 38 6.54 -4.84 -5.54
CA TYR A 38 7.01 -5.93 -6.38
C TYR A 38 8.51 -5.77 -6.62
N ALA A 39 9.24 -6.88 -6.53
CA ALA A 39 10.61 -6.92 -7.04
C ALA A 39 10.59 -7.24 -8.54
N LYS A 40 11.60 -6.77 -9.25
CA LYS A 40 11.83 -7.19 -10.63
C LYS A 40 11.96 -8.73 -10.64
N GLU A 41 11.32 -9.38 -11.61
CA GLU A 41 11.35 -10.84 -11.86
C GLU A 41 10.50 -11.70 -10.91
N LEU A 42 9.86 -11.13 -9.89
CA LEU A 42 8.89 -11.84 -9.07
C LEU A 42 7.46 -11.54 -9.53
N GLY A 43 6.69 -12.60 -9.83
CA GLY A 43 5.28 -12.49 -10.20
C GLY A 43 4.34 -12.21 -9.02
N THR A 44 4.89 -12.01 -7.83
CA THR A 44 4.15 -11.82 -6.58
C THR A 44 4.69 -10.61 -5.81
N ALA A 45 3.81 -10.01 -5.00
CA ALA A 45 4.20 -8.91 -4.14
C ALA A 45 5.13 -9.40 -3.02
N ILE A 46 6.24 -8.69 -2.81
CA ILE A 46 7.20 -8.95 -1.72
C ILE A 46 6.81 -8.24 -0.42
N ALA A 47 5.96 -7.22 -0.50
CA ALA A 47 5.36 -6.56 0.65
C ALA A 47 3.98 -6.03 0.27
N LYS A 48 3.07 -6.03 1.25
CA LYS A 48 1.74 -5.43 1.13
C LYS A 48 1.44 -4.64 2.39
N GLY A 49 0.66 -3.59 2.24
CA GLY A 49 0.21 -2.82 3.38
C GLY A 49 -0.92 -1.88 2.98
N GLY A 50 -1.39 -1.14 3.96
CA GLY A 50 -2.42 -0.15 3.76
C GLY A 50 -2.81 0.50 5.06
N ARG A 51 -3.80 1.37 4.99
CA ARG A 51 -4.40 1.98 6.17
C ARG A 51 -5.41 1.02 6.79
N TYR A 52 -5.31 0.84 8.10
CA TYR A 52 -6.16 -0.02 8.92
C TYR A 52 -6.65 0.76 10.14
N ASP A 53 -7.49 1.76 9.90
CA ASP A 53 -8.07 2.55 11.00
C ASP A 53 -8.95 1.62 11.87
N GLY A 54 -8.89 1.79 13.20
CA GLY A 54 -9.73 1.04 14.14
C GLY A 54 -9.31 -0.42 14.38
N VAL A 55 -8.26 -0.94 13.74
CA VAL A 55 -7.83 -2.34 13.92
C VAL A 55 -7.40 -2.67 15.36
N GLY A 56 -6.97 -1.67 16.12
CA GLY A 56 -6.59 -1.81 17.54
C GLY A 56 -7.78 -1.86 18.50
N GLU A 57 -8.95 -1.36 18.11
CA GLU A 57 -10.12 -1.25 19.00
C GLU A 57 -10.67 -2.60 19.44
N VAL A 58 -10.44 -3.65 18.65
CA VAL A 58 -10.85 -5.01 19.00
C VAL A 58 -9.91 -5.70 20.00
N PHE A 59 -8.79 -5.05 20.38
CA PHE A 59 -7.77 -5.62 21.27
C PHE A 59 -7.66 -4.96 22.65
N GLY A 60 -8.46 -3.90 22.95
CA GLY A 60 -8.57 -3.31 24.29
C GLY A 60 -7.87 -1.97 24.46
#